data_AF-A0A6G4ZVP8-F1
#
_entry.id   AF-A0A6G4ZVP8-F1
#
_cell.length_a   1.000
_cell.length_b   1.000
_cell.length_c   1.000
_cell.angle_alpha   90.00
_cell.angle_beta   90.00
_cell.angle_gamma   90.00
#
_symmetry.space_group_name_H-M   'P 1'
#
loop_
_entity.id
_entity.type
_entity.pdbx_description
1 polymer ?
#
loop_
_entity_poly.entity_id
_entity_poly.type
_entity_poly.pdbx_seq_one_letter_code
_entity_poly.pdbx_strand_id
1 'polypeptide(L)'
;HTRSIWGFSAWKWTPRRRSWKRKQCPPCCTEEALALRQRIVELQNAVQRFEHTQPESSGSSVQHWQTQAEQYQKQVHELQLKEAKLSKELERLRTHLIQMEESYTREALEAEAREESLRSRLIKLEEWARVSESAAQNATEQASQQVDNLVQQLAQAQSQQAALAEELRHSKASLTNLQSVLDHFQTEKDREIQLLRSSYESQLCLEREKSQQLISLVTQKQEQLEGSRDALEAAERLSQQLDRREEVIATLKQQLSEREAELERIHQEVHHVRSTTEGKVDKYVDSKGKNRTVGLQICLSCCPLFLYPLQARIIIHCLHTSQIFMARFQGTQCYMPRKNMKECFVLCVFQ
;
A
#
# COMPACT_ATOMS: atom_id res chain seq x y z
N HIS A 1 -40.38 32.74 -1.90
CA HIS A 1 -41.01 33.50 -3.02
C HIS A 1 -41.81 32.49 -3.86
N THR A 2 -42.98 32.06 -3.39
CA THR A 2 -43.88 31.13 -4.11
C THR A 2 -45.30 31.21 -3.53
N ARG A 3 -46.03 32.20 -4.03
CA ARG A 3 -47.43 32.09 -4.50
C ARG A 3 -48.37 31.15 -3.73
N SER A 4 -48.97 31.75 -2.71
CA SER A 4 -50.36 31.53 -2.28
C SER A 4 -51.34 31.71 -3.44
N ILE A 5 -51.94 30.62 -3.92
CA ILE A 5 -53.08 30.62 -4.84
C ILE A 5 -54.03 29.51 -4.40
N TRP A 6 -54.84 29.76 -3.36
CA TRP A 6 -56.12 29.06 -3.18
C TRP A 6 -57.05 30.00 -2.41
N GLY A 7 -57.58 30.99 -3.12
CA GLY A 7 -58.76 31.72 -2.68
C GLY A 7 -60.00 30.85 -2.91
N PHE A 8 -60.25 29.90 -2.00
CA PHE A 8 -61.54 29.22 -1.94
C PHE A 8 -62.57 30.22 -1.44
N SER A 9 -63.17 30.92 -2.40
CA SER A 9 -64.35 31.72 -2.19
C SER A 9 -65.43 30.76 -1.70
N ALA A 10 -65.81 30.86 -0.43
CA ALA A 10 -66.91 30.12 0.15
C ALA A 10 -68.20 30.49 -0.60
N TRP A 11 -68.55 29.69 -1.61
CA TRP A 11 -69.88 29.69 -2.18
C TRP A 11 -70.82 29.13 -1.11
N LYS A 12 -71.32 30.04 -0.26
CA LYS A 12 -72.46 29.77 0.60
C LYS A 12 -73.63 29.39 -0.31
N TRP A 13 -73.83 28.09 -0.47
CA TRP A 13 -75.07 27.52 -0.97
C TRP A 13 -76.16 27.89 0.03
N THR A 14 -76.76 29.06 -0.16
CA THR A 14 -78.01 29.41 0.49
C THR A 14 -79.08 28.57 -0.20
N PRO A 15 -79.78 27.66 0.51
CA PRO A 15 -80.92 26.99 -0.08
C PRO A 15 -81.91 28.09 -0.41
N ARG A 16 -82.09 28.37 -1.70
CA ARG A 16 -83.14 29.25 -2.19
C ARG A 16 -84.43 28.49 -1.94
N ARG A 17 -84.93 28.53 -0.69
CA ARG A 17 -86.31 28.16 -0.34
C ARG A 17 -87.19 29.06 -1.20
N ARG A 18 -87.53 28.59 -2.40
CA ARG A 18 -88.62 29.17 -3.17
C ARG A 18 -89.85 28.89 -2.33
N SER A 19 -90.23 29.89 -1.53
CA SER A 19 -91.56 29.97 -0.95
C SER A 19 -92.52 29.90 -2.14
N TRP A 20 -93.09 28.72 -2.36
CA TRP A 20 -94.30 28.59 -3.14
C TRP A 20 -95.39 29.26 -2.33
N LYS A 21 -95.46 30.61 -2.41
CA LYS A 21 -96.71 31.30 -2.09
C LYS A 21 -97.76 30.60 -2.94
N ARG A 22 -98.72 29.92 -2.31
CA ARG A 22 -99.93 29.43 -3.00
C ARG A 22 -100.49 30.61 -3.77
N LYS A 23 -100.23 30.67 -5.08
CA LYS A 23 -100.96 31.57 -5.96
C LYS A 23 -102.38 31.04 -5.92
N GLN A 24 -103.23 31.70 -5.16
CA GLN A 24 -104.68 31.49 -5.23
C GLN A 24 -105.07 31.59 -6.70
N CYS A 25 -105.90 30.65 -7.17
CA CYS A 25 -106.44 30.71 -8.53
C CYS A 25 -107.04 32.11 -8.75
N PRO A 26 -106.82 32.72 -9.93
CA PRO A 26 -107.45 34.00 -10.24
C PRO A 26 -108.98 33.87 -10.13
N PRO A 27 -109.67 34.89 -9.59
CA PRO A 27 -111.11 34.85 -9.30
C PRO A 27 -111.98 34.55 -10.53
N CYS A 28 -111.46 34.76 -11.74
CA CYS A 28 -112.17 34.52 -13.00
C CYS A 28 -112.62 33.06 -13.19
N CYS A 29 -111.83 32.06 -12.77
CA CYS A 29 -112.21 30.65 -12.95
C CYS A 29 -113.31 30.21 -11.97
N THR A 30 -113.38 30.83 -10.79
CA THR A 30 -114.45 30.60 -9.81
C THR A 30 -115.72 31.35 -10.18
N GLU A 31 -115.61 32.58 -10.68
CA GLU A 31 -116.75 33.40 -11.09
C GLU A 31 -117.48 32.80 -12.30
N GLU A 32 -116.76 32.32 -13.32
CA GLU A 32 -117.37 31.68 -14.49
C GLU A 32 -118.03 30.32 -14.15
N ALA A 33 -117.40 29.53 -13.27
CA ALA A 33 -117.98 28.27 -12.81
C ALA A 33 -119.22 28.49 -11.93
N LEU A 34 -119.22 29.53 -11.09
CA LEU A 34 -120.39 29.95 -10.31
C LEU A 34 -121.51 30.49 -11.20
N ALA A 35 -121.17 31.28 -12.22
CA ALA A 35 -122.14 31.81 -13.19
C ALA A 35 -122.80 30.69 -14.02
N LEU A 36 -122.04 29.67 -14.44
CA LEU A 36 -122.60 28.50 -15.12
C LEU A 36 -123.55 27.70 -14.21
N ARG A 37 -123.16 27.50 -12.93
CA ARG A 37 -124.02 26.84 -11.94
C ARG A 37 -125.30 27.63 -11.65
N GLN A 38 -125.19 28.94 -11.52
CA GLN A 38 -126.33 29.85 -11.37
C GLN A 38 -127.25 29.76 -12.60
N ARG A 39 -126.68 29.73 -13.81
CA ARG A 39 -127.46 29.60 -15.06
C ARG A 39 -128.19 28.27 -15.18
N ILE A 40 -127.56 27.17 -14.74
CA ILE A 40 -128.21 25.85 -14.67
C ILE A 40 -129.39 25.90 -13.69
N VAL A 41 -129.22 26.48 -12.51
CA VAL A 41 -130.29 26.64 -11.50
C VAL A 41 -131.41 27.55 -12.02
N GLU A 42 -131.09 28.66 -12.69
CA GLU A 42 -132.07 29.55 -13.31
C GLU A 42 -132.92 28.83 -14.37
N LEU A 43 -132.28 28.06 -15.25
CA LEU A 43 -132.96 27.30 -16.30
C LEU A 43 -133.75 26.12 -15.72
N GLN A 44 -133.26 25.47 -14.66
CA GLN A 44 -134.01 24.45 -13.93
C GLN A 44 -135.26 25.03 -13.25
N ASN A 45 -135.13 26.20 -12.61
CA ASN A 45 -136.27 26.92 -12.03
C ASN A 45 -137.22 27.44 -13.10
N ALA A 46 -136.74 27.74 -14.31
CA ALA A 46 -137.59 28.04 -15.45
C ALA A 46 -138.35 26.77 -15.89
N VAL A 47 -137.67 25.63 -16.09
CA VAL A 47 -138.32 24.35 -16.41
C VAL A 47 -139.36 23.96 -15.35
N GLN A 48 -139.08 24.09 -14.05
CA GLN A 48 -140.04 23.82 -12.97
C GLN A 48 -141.25 24.76 -12.98
N ARG A 49 -141.04 26.06 -13.24
CA ARG A 49 -142.12 27.03 -13.42
C ARG A 49 -142.98 26.69 -14.63
N PHE A 50 -142.34 26.18 -15.68
CA PHE A 50 -143.03 25.74 -16.88
C PHE A 50 -143.87 24.46 -16.58
N GLU A 51 -143.34 23.49 -15.84
CA GLU A 51 -144.07 22.25 -15.48
C GLU A 51 -145.29 22.47 -14.55
N HIS A 52 -145.29 23.52 -13.73
CA HIS A 52 -146.36 23.80 -12.76
C HIS A 52 -147.48 24.73 -13.27
N THR A 53 -147.31 25.37 -14.43
CA THR A 53 -148.35 26.23 -15.03
C THR A 53 -149.19 25.43 -16.03
N GLN A 54 -150.49 25.27 -15.75
CA GLN A 54 -151.40 24.60 -16.69
C GLN A 54 -151.66 25.48 -17.93
N PRO A 55 -151.71 24.91 -19.14
CA PRO A 55 -152.00 25.66 -20.34
C PRO A 55 -153.51 25.91 -20.49
N GLU A 56 -153.96 27.10 -20.10
CA GLU A 56 -155.24 27.61 -20.56
C GLU A 56 -155.03 28.26 -21.95
N SER A 57 -155.80 27.81 -22.96
CA SER A 57 -155.88 28.33 -24.36
C SER A 57 -155.13 27.56 -25.46
N SER A 58 -155.87 27.28 -26.55
CA SER A 58 -155.47 27.03 -27.95
C SER A 58 -154.38 25.99 -28.24
N GLY A 59 -154.69 24.96 -29.06
CA GLY A 59 -153.77 23.87 -29.40
C GLY A 59 -152.40 24.26 -29.98
N SER A 60 -152.27 25.40 -30.65
CA SER A 60 -150.98 25.92 -31.13
C SER A 60 -150.11 26.52 -30.02
N SER A 61 -150.72 27.12 -29.00
CA SER A 61 -150.02 27.70 -27.84
C SER A 61 -149.39 26.59 -27.01
N VAL A 62 -150.13 25.50 -26.77
CA VAL A 62 -149.66 24.31 -26.03
C VAL A 62 -148.49 23.62 -26.73
N GLN A 63 -148.53 23.48 -28.07
CA GLN A 63 -147.45 22.88 -28.85
C GLN A 63 -146.17 23.73 -28.83
N HIS A 64 -146.30 25.05 -28.96
CA HIS A 64 -145.17 25.96 -28.80
C HIS A 64 -144.59 25.84 -27.39
N TRP A 65 -145.45 25.72 -26.39
CA TRP A 65 -145.07 25.60 -24.99
C TRP A 65 -144.29 24.32 -24.69
N GLN A 66 -144.79 23.18 -25.18
CA GLN A 66 -144.10 21.88 -25.08
C GLN A 66 -142.74 21.91 -25.79
N THR A 67 -142.68 22.50 -26.99
CA THR A 67 -141.43 22.65 -27.74
C THR A 67 -140.41 23.51 -26.97
N GLN A 68 -140.86 24.58 -26.31
CA GLN A 68 -140.00 25.47 -25.53
C GLN A 68 -139.51 24.81 -24.23
N ALA A 69 -140.37 24.06 -23.53
CA ALA A 69 -139.97 23.28 -22.36
C ALA A 69 -138.94 22.20 -22.71
N GLU A 70 -139.14 21.46 -23.82
CA GLU A 70 -138.16 20.50 -24.32
C GLU A 70 -136.83 21.15 -24.70
N GLN A 71 -136.86 22.36 -25.29
CA GLN A 71 -135.65 23.11 -25.61
C GLN A 71 -134.88 23.52 -24.34
N TYR A 72 -135.56 24.00 -23.30
CA TYR A 72 -134.91 24.33 -22.03
C TYR A 72 -134.38 23.09 -21.32
N GLN A 73 -135.11 21.97 -21.35
CA GLN A 73 -134.63 20.69 -20.80
C GLN A 73 -133.37 20.19 -21.55
N LYS A 74 -133.35 20.28 -22.88
CA LYS A 74 -132.15 19.97 -23.69
C LYS A 74 -130.97 20.87 -23.32
N GLN A 75 -131.19 22.18 -23.18
CA GLN A 75 -130.15 23.12 -22.78
C GLN A 75 -129.60 22.85 -21.37
N VAL A 76 -130.47 22.57 -20.40
CA VAL A 76 -130.05 22.18 -19.04
C VAL A 76 -129.22 20.90 -19.09
N HIS A 77 -129.66 19.90 -19.84
CA HIS A 77 -128.93 18.63 -19.98
C HIS A 77 -127.56 18.81 -20.64
N GLU A 78 -127.46 19.58 -21.72
CA GLU A 78 -126.19 19.90 -22.38
C GLU A 78 -125.23 20.65 -21.45
N LEU A 79 -125.73 21.61 -20.67
CA LEU A 79 -124.92 22.35 -19.70
C LEU A 79 -124.44 21.44 -18.57
N GLN A 80 -125.29 20.55 -18.06
CA GLN A 80 -124.91 19.55 -17.06
C GLN A 80 -123.83 18.59 -17.58
N LEU A 81 -123.93 18.13 -18.83
CA LEU A 81 -122.91 17.30 -19.46
C LEU A 81 -121.59 18.04 -19.64
N LYS A 82 -121.62 19.33 -20.01
CA LYS A 82 -120.43 20.19 -20.13
C LYS A 82 -119.78 20.41 -18.77
N GLU A 83 -120.57 20.72 -17.74
CA GLU A 83 -120.07 20.87 -16.36
C GLU A 83 -119.42 19.57 -15.87
N ALA A 84 -120.04 18.41 -16.11
CA ALA A 84 -119.50 17.11 -15.73
C ALA A 84 -118.20 16.74 -16.48
N LYS A 85 -118.02 17.20 -17.73
CA LYS A 85 -116.77 17.03 -18.48
C LYS A 85 -115.66 17.95 -17.95
N LEU A 86 -115.98 19.22 -17.73
CA LEU A 86 -115.02 20.20 -17.20
C LEU A 86 -114.55 19.84 -15.79
N SER A 87 -115.45 19.34 -14.93
CA SER A 87 -115.08 18.89 -13.59
C SER A 87 -114.12 17.69 -13.60
N LYS A 88 -114.33 16.73 -14.51
CA LYS A 88 -113.40 15.60 -14.71
C LYS A 88 -112.02 16.05 -15.19
N GLU A 89 -111.95 16.95 -16.16
CA GLU A 89 -110.66 17.47 -16.64
C GLU A 89 -109.95 18.32 -15.57
N LEU A 90 -110.70 19.11 -14.77
CA LEU A 90 -110.14 19.83 -13.62
C LEU A 90 -109.54 18.86 -12.60
N GLU A 91 -110.24 17.78 -12.27
CA GLU A 91 -109.73 16.80 -11.31
C GLU A 91 -108.51 16.05 -11.86
N ARG A 92 -108.51 15.72 -13.16
CA ARG A 92 -107.34 15.15 -13.85
C ARG A 92 -106.14 16.09 -13.81
N LEU A 93 -106.32 17.37 -14.15
CA LEU A 93 -105.25 18.37 -14.13
C LEU A 93 -104.73 18.61 -12.71
N ARG A 94 -105.62 18.67 -11.72
CA ARG A 94 -105.26 18.77 -10.31
C ARG A 94 -104.43 17.57 -9.86
N THR A 95 -104.88 16.36 -10.19
CA THR A 95 -104.16 15.11 -9.90
C THR A 95 -102.78 15.11 -10.57
N HIS A 96 -102.70 15.51 -11.83
CA HIS A 96 -101.43 15.59 -12.55
C HIS A 96 -100.46 16.62 -11.96
N LEU A 97 -100.94 17.82 -11.58
CA LEU A 97 -100.12 18.83 -10.92
C LEU A 97 -99.59 18.34 -9.57
N ILE A 98 -100.42 17.66 -8.77
CA ILE A 98 -100.00 17.05 -7.51
C ILE A 98 -98.92 15.99 -7.77
N GLN A 99 -99.14 15.09 -8.73
CA GLN A 99 -98.14 14.07 -9.10
C GLN A 99 -96.82 14.69 -9.58
N MET A 100 -96.89 15.76 -10.36
CA MET A 100 -95.71 16.51 -10.81
C MET A 100 -94.99 17.16 -9.63
N GLU A 101 -95.69 17.83 -8.71
CA GLU A 101 -95.11 18.40 -7.49
C GLU A 101 -94.51 17.33 -6.58
N GLU A 102 -95.18 16.19 -6.41
CA GLU A 102 -94.67 15.02 -5.69
C GLU A 102 -93.41 14.45 -6.35
N SER A 103 -93.36 14.41 -7.68
CA SER A 103 -92.16 13.96 -8.41
C SER A 103 -90.99 14.92 -8.23
N TYR A 104 -91.21 16.24 -8.33
CA TYR A 104 -90.16 17.24 -8.13
C TYR A 104 -89.67 17.30 -6.69
N THR A 105 -90.56 17.17 -5.71
CA THR A 105 -90.17 17.12 -4.29
C THR A 105 -89.36 15.86 -3.99
N ARG A 106 -89.75 14.71 -4.55
CA ARG A 106 -88.97 13.47 -4.45
C ARG A 106 -87.58 13.62 -5.06
N GLU A 107 -87.49 14.14 -6.28
CA GLU A 107 -86.21 14.34 -6.96
C GLU A 107 -85.30 15.33 -6.22
N ALA A 108 -85.87 16.40 -5.65
CA ALA A 108 -85.13 17.35 -4.83
C ALA A 108 -84.56 16.70 -3.56
N LEU A 109 -85.36 15.88 -2.85
CA LEU A 109 -84.90 15.14 -1.67
C LEU A 109 -83.80 14.13 -2.02
N GLU A 110 -83.95 13.39 -3.12
CA GLU A 110 -82.92 12.47 -3.59
C GLU A 110 -81.62 13.20 -3.99
N ALA A 111 -81.74 14.39 -4.60
CA ALA A 111 -80.58 15.22 -4.93
C ALA A 111 -79.86 15.73 -3.67
N GLU A 112 -80.60 16.18 -2.66
CA GLU A 112 -80.05 16.57 -1.35
C GLU A 112 -79.34 15.39 -0.66
N ALA A 113 -79.94 14.19 -0.66
CA ALA A 113 -79.32 12.99 -0.09
C ALA A 113 -78.02 12.61 -0.82
N ARG A 114 -77.97 12.73 -2.15
CA ARG A 114 -76.73 12.53 -2.93
C ARG A 114 -75.67 13.57 -2.60
N GLU A 115 -76.07 14.84 -2.46
CA GLU A 115 -75.15 15.92 -2.08
C GLU A 115 -74.56 15.68 -0.69
N GLU A 116 -75.38 15.33 0.29
CA GLU A 116 -74.94 15.04 1.65
C GLU A 116 -73.95 13.85 1.71
N SER A 117 -74.23 12.80 0.94
CA SER A 117 -73.31 11.66 0.78
C SER A 117 -71.96 12.07 0.17
N LEU A 118 -71.98 12.88 -0.89
CA LEU A 118 -70.77 13.36 -1.55
C LEU A 118 -69.97 14.30 -0.64
N ARG A 119 -70.63 15.21 0.07
CA ARG A 119 -69.98 16.09 1.07
C ARG A 119 -69.33 15.28 2.18
N SER A 120 -70.02 14.26 2.69
CA SER A 120 -69.48 13.37 3.72
C SER A 120 -68.25 12.59 3.22
N ARG A 121 -68.24 12.14 1.96
CA ARG A 121 -67.07 11.49 1.35
C ARG A 121 -65.92 12.46 1.13
N LEU A 122 -66.21 13.68 0.70
CA LEU A 122 -65.21 14.72 0.47
C LEU A 122 -64.47 15.06 1.77
N ILE A 123 -65.19 15.27 2.88
CA ILE A 123 -64.59 15.53 4.20
C ILE A 123 -63.66 14.38 4.62
N LYS A 124 -64.07 13.12 4.41
CA LYS A 124 -63.23 11.95 4.74
C LYS A 124 -61.96 11.89 3.90
N LEU A 125 -62.04 12.22 2.62
CA LEU A 125 -60.89 12.25 1.72
C LEU A 125 -59.93 13.39 2.05
N GLU A 126 -60.45 14.57 2.41
CA GLU A 126 -59.63 15.69 2.86
C GLU A 126 -58.88 15.36 4.16
N GLU A 127 -59.56 14.74 5.14
CA GLU A 127 -58.90 14.31 6.38
C GLU A 127 -57.83 13.24 6.11
N TRP A 128 -58.14 12.26 5.25
CA TRP A 128 -57.16 11.24 4.88
C TRP A 128 -55.95 11.84 4.15
N ALA A 129 -56.17 12.79 3.24
CA ALA A 129 -55.10 13.50 2.54
C ALA A 129 -54.23 14.28 3.53
N ARG A 130 -54.83 14.99 4.49
CA ARG A 130 -54.11 15.73 5.54
C ARG A 130 -53.25 14.80 6.40
N VAL A 131 -53.80 13.66 6.83
CA VAL A 131 -53.06 12.66 7.61
C VAL A 131 -51.93 12.06 6.78
N SER A 132 -52.19 11.71 5.51
CA SER A 132 -51.17 11.17 4.61
C SER A 132 -50.04 12.16 4.34
N GLU A 133 -50.36 13.43 4.14
CA GLU A 133 -49.37 14.48 3.93
C GLU A 133 -48.49 14.68 5.17
N SER A 134 -49.10 14.74 6.36
CA SER A 134 -48.35 14.82 7.63
C SER A 134 -47.47 13.58 7.84
N ALA A 135 -47.96 12.39 7.54
CA ALA A 135 -47.17 11.16 7.63
C ALA A 135 -45.98 11.17 6.65
N ALA A 136 -46.19 11.63 5.42
CA ALA A 136 -45.14 11.75 4.42
C ALA A 136 -44.08 12.81 4.79
N GLN A 137 -44.51 13.96 5.33
CA GLN A 137 -43.61 14.99 5.85
C GLN A 137 -42.77 14.44 7.01
N ASN A 138 -43.40 13.81 8.00
CA ASN A 138 -42.69 13.21 9.13
C ASN A 138 -41.69 12.14 8.68
N ALA A 139 -42.05 11.28 7.73
CA ALA A 139 -41.15 10.28 7.18
C ALA A 139 -39.95 10.92 6.45
N THR A 140 -40.19 12.01 5.72
CA THR A 140 -39.14 12.77 5.01
C THR A 140 -38.20 13.45 6.01
N GLU A 141 -38.72 14.05 7.07
CA GLU A 141 -37.93 14.65 8.15
C GLU A 141 -37.07 13.61 8.87
N GLN A 142 -37.65 12.44 9.20
CA GLN A 142 -36.92 11.33 9.80
C GLN A 142 -35.81 10.81 8.88
N ALA A 143 -36.09 10.64 7.59
CA ALA A 143 -35.08 10.23 6.62
C ALA A 143 -33.96 11.28 6.50
N SER A 144 -34.29 12.57 6.51
CA SER A 144 -33.32 13.66 6.47
C SER A 144 -32.42 13.65 7.71
N GLN A 145 -33.00 13.51 8.91
CA GLN A 145 -32.25 13.39 10.16
C GLN A 145 -31.31 12.17 10.15
N GLN A 146 -31.73 11.04 9.58
CA GLN A 146 -30.88 9.86 9.44
C GLN A 146 -29.70 10.13 8.50
N VAL A 147 -29.94 10.79 7.37
CA VAL A 147 -28.87 11.19 6.44
C VAL A 147 -27.89 12.13 7.13
N ASP A 148 -28.36 13.14 7.85
CA ASP A 148 -27.49 14.09 8.58
C ASP A 148 -26.63 13.37 9.63
N ASN A 149 -27.21 12.44 10.39
CA ASN A 149 -26.47 11.62 11.34
C ASN A 149 -25.38 10.78 10.67
N LEU A 150 -25.70 10.13 9.54
CA LEU A 150 -24.73 9.35 8.79
C LEU A 150 -23.61 10.22 8.20
N VAL A 151 -23.94 11.42 7.70
CA VAL A 151 -22.96 12.40 7.21
C VAL A 151 -22.02 12.82 8.34
N GLN A 152 -22.55 13.09 9.54
CA GLN A 152 -21.73 13.42 10.71
C GLN A 152 -20.82 12.26 11.14
N GLN A 153 -21.34 11.03 11.18
CA GLN A 153 -20.54 9.84 11.49
C GLN A 153 -19.41 9.61 10.48
N LEU A 154 -19.71 9.80 9.19
CA LEU A 154 -18.73 9.69 8.12
C LEU A 154 -17.63 10.77 8.23
N ALA A 155 -18.00 12.01 8.53
CA ALA A 155 -17.03 13.09 8.77
C ALA A 155 -16.12 12.79 9.98
N GLN A 156 -16.68 12.24 11.07
CA GLN A 156 -15.90 11.83 12.24
C GLN A 156 -14.93 10.68 11.91
N ALA A 157 -15.39 9.67 11.17
CA ALA A 157 -14.55 8.55 10.75
C ALA A 157 -13.41 9.01 9.82
N GLN A 158 -13.67 9.93 8.91
CA GLN A 158 -12.64 10.53 8.05
C GLN A 158 -11.60 11.31 8.86
N SER A 159 -12.04 12.10 9.85
CA SER A 159 -11.15 12.82 10.75
C SER A 159 -10.24 11.87 11.55
N GLN A 160 -10.82 10.79 12.11
CA GLN A 160 -10.06 9.75 12.83
C GLN A 160 -9.07 9.05 11.90
N GLN A 161 -9.46 8.72 10.67
CA GLN A 161 -8.58 8.11 9.68
C GLN A 161 -7.40 9.02 9.35
N ALA A 162 -7.64 10.33 9.17
CA ALA A 162 -6.58 11.29 8.91
C ALA A 162 -5.59 11.41 10.09
N ALA A 163 -6.10 11.41 11.32
CA ALA A 163 -5.25 11.42 12.52
C ALA A 163 -4.37 10.17 12.62
N LEU A 164 -4.95 8.98 12.43
CA LEU A 164 -4.21 7.71 12.43
C LEU A 164 -3.19 7.62 11.29
N ALA A 165 -3.52 8.16 10.11
CA ALA A 165 -2.59 8.21 8.98
C ALA A 165 -1.36 9.09 9.30
N GLU A 166 -1.57 10.21 10.00
CA GLU A 166 -0.50 11.10 10.42
C GLU A 166 0.37 10.47 11.53
N GLU A 167 -0.24 9.80 12.52
CA GLU A 167 0.49 9.02 13.53
C GLU A 167 1.35 7.93 12.89
N LEU A 168 0.81 7.19 11.92
CA LEU A 168 1.55 6.18 11.18
C LEU A 168 2.71 6.80 10.38
N ARG A 169 2.49 7.97 9.76
CA ARG A 169 3.53 8.71 9.05
C ARG A 169 4.66 9.12 9.99
N HIS A 170 4.32 9.64 11.17
CA HIS A 170 5.28 10.02 12.19
C HIS A 170 6.06 8.81 12.72
N SER A 171 5.38 7.71 13.04
CA SER A 171 6.02 6.46 13.47
C SER A 171 6.99 5.91 12.43
N LYS A 172 6.59 5.90 11.15
CA LYS A 172 7.48 5.50 10.04
C LYS A 172 8.71 6.40 9.94
N ALA A 173 8.56 7.72 10.05
CA ALA A 173 9.68 8.66 10.01
C ALA A 173 10.65 8.44 11.19
N SER A 174 10.13 8.21 12.40
CA SER A 174 10.94 7.89 13.58
C SER A 174 11.70 6.57 13.40
N LEU A 175 11.05 5.55 12.82
CA LEU A 175 11.68 4.27 12.53
C LEU A 175 12.80 4.42 11.48
N THR A 176 12.60 5.20 10.41
CA THR A 176 13.65 5.46 9.42
C THR A 176 14.83 6.22 10.01
N ASN A 177 14.58 7.16 10.94
CA ASN A 177 15.65 7.87 11.63
C ASN A 177 16.48 6.92 12.50
N LEU A 178 15.81 6.05 13.28
CA LEU A 178 16.49 5.06 14.12
C LEU A 178 17.28 4.05 13.27
N GLN A 179 16.76 3.62 12.13
CA GLN A 179 17.48 2.77 11.18
C GLN A 179 18.74 3.47 10.65
N SER A 180 18.63 4.73 10.23
CA SER A 180 19.80 5.50 9.77
C SER A 180 20.86 5.68 10.86
N VAL A 181 20.43 5.88 12.11
CA VAL A 181 21.34 5.97 13.25
C VAL A 181 22.05 4.63 13.48
N LEU A 182 21.32 3.51 13.44
CA LEU A 182 21.91 2.17 13.56
C LEU A 182 22.92 1.88 12.46
N ASP A 183 22.59 2.20 11.20
CA ASP A 183 23.50 2.01 10.06
C ASP A 183 24.78 2.84 10.23
N HIS A 184 24.66 4.07 10.75
CA HIS A 184 25.81 4.91 11.06
C HIS A 184 26.69 4.30 12.15
N PHE A 185 26.10 3.86 13.27
CA PHE A 185 26.83 3.19 14.36
C PHE A 185 27.55 1.93 13.88
N GLN A 186 26.90 1.10 13.05
CA GLN A 186 27.51 -0.10 12.49
C GLN A 186 28.69 0.25 11.59
N THR A 187 28.52 1.23 10.69
CA THR A 187 29.58 1.69 9.79
C THR A 187 30.78 2.26 10.55
N GLU A 188 30.53 3.05 11.60
CA GLU A 188 31.61 3.59 12.45
C GLU A 188 32.36 2.48 13.19
N LYS A 189 31.64 1.49 13.73
CA LYS A 189 32.25 0.35 14.41
C LYS A 189 33.08 -0.51 13.47
N ASP A 190 32.58 -0.79 12.27
CA ASP A 190 33.35 -1.52 11.25
C ASP A 190 34.61 -0.76 10.85
N ARG A 191 34.53 0.57 10.71
CA ARG A 191 35.69 1.42 10.44
C ARG A 191 36.71 1.39 11.58
N GLU A 192 36.25 1.47 12.83
CA GLU A 192 37.10 1.38 14.03
C GLU A 192 37.84 0.03 14.07
N ILE A 193 37.13 -1.07 13.84
CA ILE A 193 37.71 -2.42 13.78
C ILE A 193 38.76 -2.52 12.66
N GLN A 194 38.47 -1.98 11.47
CA GLN A 194 39.41 -1.98 10.35
C GLN A 194 40.69 -1.20 10.68
N LEU A 195 40.56 -0.02 11.29
CA LEU A 195 41.72 0.77 11.72
C LEU A 195 42.55 0.02 12.76
N LEU A 196 41.91 -0.54 13.78
CA LEU A 196 42.60 -1.30 14.83
C LEU A 196 43.31 -2.54 14.25
N ARG A 197 42.65 -3.25 13.33
CA ARG A 197 43.24 -4.38 12.61
C ARG A 197 44.47 -3.97 11.82
N SER A 198 44.39 -2.89 11.04
CA SER A 198 45.54 -2.39 10.27
C SER A 198 46.72 -1.99 11.15
N SER A 199 46.46 -1.39 12.31
CA SER A 199 47.49 -1.06 13.31
C SER A 199 48.16 -2.32 13.85
N TYR A 200 47.39 -3.33 14.24
CA TYR A 200 47.95 -4.60 14.72
C TYR A 200 48.73 -5.34 13.64
N GLU A 201 48.24 -5.35 12.40
CA GLU A 201 48.96 -5.96 11.27
C GLU A 201 50.31 -5.27 11.03
N SER A 202 50.37 -3.93 11.12
CA SER A 202 51.62 -3.18 11.04
C SER A 202 52.58 -3.50 12.18
N GLN A 203 52.09 -3.59 13.43
CA GLN A 203 52.91 -3.96 14.59
C GLN A 203 53.46 -5.38 14.46
N LEU A 204 52.63 -6.33 14.02
CA LEU A 204 53.04 -7.70 13.76
C LEU A 204 54.11 -7.79 12.67
N CYS A 205 54.01 -6.98 11.61
CA CYS A 205 55.03 -6.91 10.57
C CYS A 205 56.38 -6.45 11.14
N LEU A 206 56.36 -5.37 11.92
CA LEU A 206 57.56 -4.81 12.54
C LEU A 206 58.21 -5.78 13.53
N GLU A 207 57.44 -6.46 14.37
CA GLU A 207 57.97 -7.48 15.29
C GLU A 207 58.51 -8.71 14.55
N ARG A 208 57.88 -9.11 13.44
CA ARG A 208 58.42 -10.18 12.56
C ARG A 208 59.75 -9.79 11.94
N GLU A 209 59.88 -8.56 11.45
CA GLU A 209 61.14 -8.05 10.91
C GLU A 209 62.25 -8.04 11.96
N LYS A 210 61.97 -7.54 13.18
CA LYS A 210 62.92 -7.59 14.29
C LYS A 210 63.33 -9.01 14.64
N SER A 211 62.36 -9.94 14.72
CA SER A 211 62.63 -11.35 14.97
C SER A 211 63.55 -11.94 13.89
N GLN A 212 63.27 -11.65 12.62
CA GLN A 212 64.11 -12.10 11.50
C GLN A 212 65.52 -11.52 11.54
N GLN A 213 65.67 -10.24 11.91
CA GLN A 213 66.98 -9.61 12.12
C GLN A 213 67.75 -10.30 13.26
N LEU A 214 67.10 -10.56 14.39
CA LEU A 214 67.71 -11.27 15.52
C LEU A 214 68.13 -12.68 15.14
N ILE A 215 67.28 -13.43 14.41
CA ILE A 215 67.64 -14.75 13.90
C ILE A 215 68.88 -14.66 13.01
N SER A 216 68.93 -13.71 12.08
CA SER A 216 70.10 -13.53 11.19
C SER A 216 71.39 -13.17 11.94
N LEU A 217 71.28 -12.37 13.01
CA LEU A 217 72.41 -12.02 13.85
C LEU A 217 72.89 -13.22 14.66
N VAL A 218 71.97 -14.00 15.21
CA VAL A 218 72.29 -15.23 15.95
C VAL A 218 72.98 -16.23 15.02
N THR A 219 72.49 -16.44 13.79
CA THR A 219 73.14 -17.34 12.83
C THR A 219 74.52 -16.83 12.45
N GLN A 220 74.69 -15.52 12.19
CA GLN A 220 76.00 -14.95 11.90
C GLN A 220 76.97 -15.12 13.07
N LYS A 221 76.50 -14.93 14.31
CA LYS A 221 77.33 -15.13 15.51
C LYS A 221 77.69 -16.58 15.71
N GLN A 222 76.77 -17.50 15.41
CA GLN A 222 77.03 -18.93 15.44
C GLN A 222 78.12 -19.33 14.44
N GLU A 223 78.05 -18.85 13.20
CA GLU A 223 79.08 -19.05 12.18
C GLU A 223 80.45 -18.48 12.61
N GLN A 224 80.48 -17.29 13.24
CA GLN A 224 81.70 -16.69 13.78
C GLN A 224 82.32 -17.52 14.91
N LEU A 225 81.49 -18.08 15.79
CA LEU A 225 81.94 -18.95 16.88
C LEU A 225 82.49 -20.27 16.35
N GLU A 226 81.82 -20.88 15.37
CA GLU A 226 82.29 -22.08 14.68
C GLU A 226 83.63 -21.84 13.98
N GLY A 227 83.75 -20.74 13.20
CA GLY A 227 85.02 -20.38 12.57
C GLY A 227 86.15 -20.10 13.57
N SER A 228 85.84 -19.48 14.72
CA SER A 228 86.83 -19.24 15.78
C SER A 228 87.26 -20.55 16.47
N ARG A 229 86.32 -21.48 16.65
CA ARG A 229 86.59 -22.82 17.18
C ARG A 229 87.50 -23.60 16.24
N ASP A 230 87.22 -23.59 14.94
CA ASP A 230 88.05 -24.25 13.93
C ASP A 230 89.46 -23.65 13.89
N ALA A 231 89.58 -22.33 14.00
CA ALA A 231 90.87 -21.64 14.08
C ALA A 231 91.64 -22.00 15.36
N LEU A 232 90.95 -22.12 16.49
CA LEU A 232 91.56 -22.56 17.76
C LEU A 232 92.04 -24.01 17.65
N GLU A 233 91.25 -24.90 17.05
CA GLU A 233 91.65 -26.30 16.81
C GLU A 233 92.86 -26.36 15.87
N ALA A 234 92.92 -25.51 14.84
CA ALA A 234 94.09 -25.40 13.98
C ALA A 234 95.33 -24.87 14.72
N ALA A 235 95.16 -23.87 15.61
CA ALA A 235 96.23 -23.34 16.44
C ALA A 235 96.75 -24.39 17.44
N GLU A 236 95.86 -25.17 18.06
CA GLU A 236 96.22 -26.28 18.93
C GLU A 236 97.02 -27.34 18.17
N ARG A 237 96.59 -27.71 16.96
CA ARG A 237 97.35 -28.61 16.06
C ARG A 237 98.73 -28.06 15.73
N LEU A 238 98.87 -26.76 15.45
CA LEU A 238 100.16 -26.12 15.19
C LEU A 238 101.04 -26.09 16.43
N SER A 239 100.48 -25.81 17.62
CA SER A 239 101.19 -25.87 18.90
C SER A 239 101.76 -27.27 19.13
N GLN A 240 100.95 -28.31 18.94
CA GLN A 240 101.42 -29.71 19.03
C GLN A 240 102.53 -30.03 18.03
N GLN A 241 102.50 -29.45 16.82
CA GLN A 241 103.59 -29.61 15.85
C GLN A 241 104.86 -28.89 16.31
N LEU A 242 104.73 -27.70 16.89
CA LEU A 242 105.84 -26.92 17.41
C LEU A 242 106.50 -27.64 18.59
N ASP A 243 105.73 -28.15 19.55
CA ASP A 243 106.24 -28.94 20.68
C ASP A 243 107.07 -30.14 20.20
N ARG A 244 106.56 -30.89 19.21
CA ARG A 244 107.31 -32.00 18.58
C ARG A 244 108.61 -31.54 17.91
N ARG A 245 108.60 -30.37 17.26
CA ARG A 245 109.81 -29.81 16.63
C ARG A 245 110.82 -29.33 17.68
N GLU A 246 110.35 -28.74 18.77
CA GLU A 246 111.20 -28.34 19.90
C GLU A 246 111.85 -29.56 20.56
N GLU A 247 111.12 -30.66 20.73
CA GLU A 247 111.66 -31.93 21.20
C GLU A 247 112.75 -32.48 20.25
N VAL A 248 112.52 -32.43 18.94
CA VAL A 248 113.52 -32.78 17.92
C VAL A 248 114.74 -31.85 17.98
N ILE A 249 114.55 -30.54 18.17
CA ILE A 249 115.67 -29.60 18.31
C ILE A 249 116.45 -29.87 19.59
N ALA A 250 115.78 -30.13 20.71
CA ALA A 250 116.42 -30.44 21.98
C ALA A 250 117.28 -31.71 21.88
N THR A 251 116.74 -32.77 21.27
CA THR A 251 117.49 -34.01 21.01
C THR A 251 118.67 -33.80 20.06
N LEU A 252 118.49 -33.05 18.97
CA LEU A 252 119.60 -32.69 18.06
C LEU A 252 120.67 -31.85 18.76
N LYS A 253 120.30 -30.86 19.59
CA LYS A 253 121.24 -30.07 20.39
C LYS A 253 122.03 -30.94 21.36
N GLN A 254 121.38 -31.89 22.02
CA GLN A 254 122.05 -32.87 22.88
C GLN A 254 123.07 -33.68 22.08
N GLN A 255 122.67 -34.25 20.94
CA GLN A 255 123.60 -34.97 20.05
C GLN A 255 124.78 -34.08 19.61
N LEU A 256 124.53 -32.82 19.29
CA LEU A 256 125.56 -31.85 18.93
C LEU A 256 126.55 -31.66 20.09
N SER A 257 126.06 -31.46 21.31
CA SER A 257 126.90 -31.31 22.50
C SER A 257 127.72 -32.58 22.81
N GLU A 258 127.14 -33.77 22.61
CA GLU A 258 127.84 -35.04 22.76
C GLU A 258 128.97 -35.17 21.73
N ARG A 259 128.72 -34.78 20.48
CA ARG A 259 129.72 -34.77 19.41
C ARG A 259 130.79 -33.71 19.62
N GLU A 260 130.44 -32.53 20.11
CA GLU A 260 131.41 -31.49 20.48
C GLU A 260 132.29 -31.96 21.64
N ALA A 261 131.73 -32.63 22.65
CA ALA A 261 132.51 -33.23 23.73
C ALA A 261 133.43 -34.37 23.24
N GLU A 262 132.95 -35.20 22.31
CA GLU A 262 133.75 -36.24 21.66
C GLU A 262 134.89 -35.63 20.82
N LEU A 263 134.60 -34.58 20.04
CA LEU A 263 135.61 -33.81 19.29
C LEU A 263 136.64 -33.18 20.22
N GLU A 264 136.22 -32.60 21.34
CA GLU A 264 137.12 -32.02 22.34
C GLU A 264 138.00 -33.10 22.97
N ARG A 265 137.45 -34.29 23.24
CA ARG A 265 138.23 -35.44 23.72
C ARG A 265 139.27 -35.90 22.69
N ILE A 266 138.90 -35.97 21.41
CA ILE A 266 139.81 -36.28 20.31
C ILE A 266 140.88 -35.19 20.17
N HIS A 267 140.51 -33.91 20.28
CA HIS A 267 141.49 -32.81 20.27
C HIS A 267 142.48 -32.91 21.43
N GLN A 268 142.01 -33.27 22.64
CA GLN A 268 142.87 -33.49 23.80
C GLN A 268 143.77 -34.72 23.61
N GLU A 269 143.28 -35.81 23.02
CA GLU A 269 144.09 -36.98 22.64
C GLU A 269 145.16 -36.61 21.59
N VAL A 270 144.80 -35.85 20.54
CA VAL A 270 145.75 -35.35 19.54
C VAL A 270 146.79 -34.43 20.21
N HIS A 271 146.37 -33.57 21.13
CA HIS A 271 147.28 -32.72 21.90
C HIS A 271 148.20 -33.54 22.82
N HIS A 272 147.71 -34.62 23.42
CA HIS A 272 148.50 -35.53 24.25
C HIS A 272 149.51 -36.35 23.44
N VAL A 273 149.12 -36.84 22.27
CA VAL A 273 150.04 -37.48 21.30
C VAL A 273 151.10 -36.47 20.86
N ARG A 274 150.71 -35.23 20.58
CA ARG A 274 151.64 -34.14 20.26
C ARG A 274 152.57 -33.76 21.42
N SER A 275 152.18 -33.97 22.69
CA SER A 275 153.01 -33.64 23.85
C SER A 275 153.86 -34.80 24.40
N THR A 276 153.60 -36.04 23.99
CA THR A 276 154.33 -37.25 24.42
C THR A 276 155.38 -37.73 23.42
N THR A 277 155.36 -37.23 22.19
CA THR A 277 156.45 -37.40 21.22
C THR A 277 156.89 -36.03 20.70
N GLU A 278 157.92 -35.42 21.29
CA GLU A 278 158.91 -34.56 20.60
C GLU A 278 159.90 -33.89 21.58
N GLY A 279 160.98 -34.61 21.87
CA GLY A 279 162.25 -34.04 22.26
C GLY A 279 163.33 -34.48 21.26
N LYS A 280 163.56 -33.65 20.23
CA LYS A 280 164.60 -33.72 19.16
C LYS A 280 164.26 -34.55 17.91
N VAL A 281 163.72 -33.90 16.87
CA VAL A 281 164.33 -33.79 15.52
C VAL A 281 163.78 -32.53 14.85
N ASP A 282 164.67 -31.64 14.44
CA ASP A 282 164.40 -30.47 13.59
C ASP A 282 164.81 -30.82 12.15
N LYS A 283 163.91 -30.60 11.17
CA LYS A 283 164.15 -30.34 9.73
C LYS A 283 162.87 -30.48 8.89
N TYR A 284 162.49 -29.38 8.23
CA TYR A 284 161.89 -29.21 6.89
C TYR A 284 161.30 -30.44 6.15
N VAL A 285 160.10 -30.30 5.57
CA VAL A 285 159.82 -30.23 4.10
C VAL A 285 158.31 -30.43 3.82
N ASP A 286 157.83 -29.60 2.89
CA ASP A 286 156.63 -29.62 2.04
C ASP A 286 155.90 -30.96 1.80
N SER A 287 154.58 -30.88 1.51
CA SER A 287 154.06 -30.94 0.13
C SER A 287 152.64 -31.53 -0.03
N LYS A 288 151.84 -30.87 -0.89
CA LYS A 288 150.82 -31.42 -1.82
C LYS A 288 149.60 -32.13 -1.20
N GLY A 289 148.36 -31.95 -1.65
CA GLY A 289 147.84 -31.37 -2.89
C GLY A 289 146.73 -32.27 -3.46
N LYS A 290 145.85 -31.64 -4.25
CA LYS A 290 145.08 -32.20 -5.40
C LYS A 290 143.85 -33.08 -5.10
N ASN A 291 142.68 -32.59 -5.55
CA ASN A 291 141.90 -33.07 -6.74
C ASN A 291 140.89 -34.18 -6.37
N ARG A 292 139.72 -34.37 -6.99
CA ARG A 292 138.98 -33.95 -8.21
C ARG A 292 137.48 -34.27 -7.90
N THR A 293 136.47 -33.55 -8.41
CA THR A 293 135.71 -33.87 -9.67
C THR A 293 135.37 -35.36 -9.80
N VAL A 294 134.12 -35.83 -9.96
CA VAL A 294 133.15 -35.74 -11.09
C VAL A 294 131.82 -36.33 -10.52
N GLY A 295 130.61 -35.82 -10.73
CA GLY A 295 129.85 -35.74 -11.98
C GLY A 295 129.13 -37.07 -12.31
N LEU A 296 127.80 -37.13 -12.24
CA LEU A 296 126.95 -37.90 -13.17
C LEU A 296 125.46 -37.53 -13.04
N GLN A 297 124.76 -37.67 -14.17
CA GLN A 297 123.43 -37.23 -14.56
C GLN A 297 122.67 -38.44 -15.14
N ILE A 298 121.33 -38.50 -15.00
CA ILE A 298 120.28 -39.19 -15.83
C ILE A 298 118.95 -38.92 -15.09
N CYS A 299 117.88 -38.26 -15.60
CA CYS A 299 116.99 -38.38 -16.78
C CYS A 299 115.81 -39.38 -16.66
N LEU A 300 114.65 -38.91 -17.15
CA LEU A 300 113.36 -39.56 -17.48
C LEU A 300 112.42 -39.89 -16.30
N SER A 301 111.09 -39.78 -16.35
CA SER A 301 110.06 -39.17 -17.21
C SER A 301 108.72 -39.72 -16.69
N CYS A 302 107.70 -38.91 -16.39
CA CYS A 302 106.27 -39.23 -16.60
C CYS A 302 105.33 -38.12 -16.10
N CYS A 303 104.71 -37.44 -17.07
CA CYS A 303 103.40 -36.77 -17.01
C CYS A 303 102.26 -37.82 -16.86
N PRO A 304 100.94 -37.48 -16.85
CA PRO A 304 100.27 -36.19 -17.13
C PRO A 304 99.16 -35.88 -16.07
N LEU A 305 98.48 -34.72 -16.02
CA LEU A 305 97.25 -34.40 -16.77
C LEU A 305 96.55 -33.21 -16.07
N PHE A 306 95.96 -32.32 -16.88
CA PHE A 306 94.73 -31.54 -16.63
C PHE A 306 94.76 -30.42 -15.57
N LEU A 307 94.13 -29.25 -15.71
CA LEU A 307 93.48 -28.52 -16.80
C LEU A 307 93.18 -27.13 -16.20
N TYR A 308 93.53 -26.06 -16.92
CA TYR A 308 92.86 -24.75 -17.12
C TYR A 308 91.71 -24.19 -16.21
N PRO A 309 91.34 -22.89 -16.39
CA PRO A 309 90.69 -22.01 -15.44
C PRO A 309 89.20 -21.79 -15.78
N LEU A 310 88.39 -21.28 -14.86
CA LEU A 310 87.07 -20.69 -15.15
C LEU A 310 86.73 -19.80 -13.94
N GLN A 311 86.39 -18.50 -14.00
CA GLN A 311 85.47 -17.79 -14.90
C GLN A 311 84.32 -18.64 -15.43
N ALA A 312 83.26 -18.71 -14.62
CA ALA A 312 81.86 -18.84 -15.02
C ALA A 312 81.07 -18.15 -13.89
N ARG A 313 80.19 -17.16 -14.04
CA ARG A 313 79.26 -16.81 -15.14
C ARG A 313 78.68 -18.04 -15.83
N ILE A 314 77.71 -18.66 -15.15
CA ILE A 314 76.52 -19.17 -15.81
C ILE A 314 75.31 -18.47 -15.22
N ILE A 315 74.61 -17.84 -16.15
CA ILE A 315 73.24 -17.34 -16.10
C ILE A 315 72.31 -18.56 -16.16
N ILE A 316 71.38 -18.65 -15.21
CA ILE A 316 70.02 -19.16 -15.44
C ILE A 316 69.12 -18.01 -14.96
N HIS A 317 68.78 -17.06 -15.82
CA HIS A 317 67.54 -17.04 -16.61
C HIS A 317 66.73 -18.35 -16.68
N CYS A 318 65.75 -18.42 -15.78
CA CYS A 318 64.40 -18.98 -15.93
C CYS A 318 63.62 -18.31 -14.78
N LEU A 319 62.57 -17.50 -14.95
CA LEU A 319 61.60 -17.32 -16.03
C LEU A 319 61.17 -15.85 -16.08
N HIS A 320 61.13 -15.35 -17.30
CA HIS A 320 60.24 -14.28 -17.72
C HIS A 320 58.80 -14.83 -17.79
N THR A 321 57.81 -13.94 -17.74
CA THR A 321 56.34 -14.12 -17.76
C THR A 321 55.74 -14.39 -16.38
N SER A 322 55.01 -13.46 -15.75
CA SER A 322 53.90 -12.67 -16.31
C SER A 322 53.87 -11.23 -15.79
N GLN A 323 54.24 -10.29 -16.65
CA GLN A 323 53.50 -9.04 -16.77
C GLN A 323 52.42 -9.28 -17.83
N ILE A 324 51.23 -8.67 -17.63
CA ILE A 324 50.12 -8.52 -18.57
C ILE A 324 49.11 -9.68 -18.58
N PHE A 325 48.11 -9.58 -17.71
CA PHE A 325 46.74 -9.56 -18.22
C PHE A 325 46.13 -8.19 -17.92
N MET A 326 46.08 -7.38 -18.97
CA MET A 326 45.18 -6.25 -19.10
C MET A 326 43.74 -6.77 -19.08
N ALA A 327 42.95 -6.33 -18.11
CA ALA A 327 41.53 -6.00 -18.25
C ALA A 327 41.18 -5.18 -17.00
N ARG A 328 41.15 -3.84 -17.00
CA ARG A 328 40.26 -2.98 -17.79
C ARG A 328 38.87 -3.60 -18.00
N PHE A 329 38.13 -3.73 -16.91
CA PHE A 329 36.66 -3.61 -16.96
C PHE A 329 36.29 -2.21 -16.44
N GLN A 330 36.38 -1.23 -17.34
CA GLN A 330 35.54 -0.05 -17.24
C GLN A 330 34.13 -0.48 -17.67
N GLY A 331 33.15 -0.16 -16.83
CA GLY A 331 31.80 0.18 -17.26
C GLY A 331 30.99 -0.94 -17.94
N THR A 332 30.22 -1.66 -17.12
CA THR A 332 28.85 -1.99 -17.51
C THR A 332 27.93 -1.66 -16.34
N GLN A 333 27.25 -0.52 -16.47
CA GLN A 333 25.95 -0.30 -15.88
C GLN A 333 25.05 -1.48 -16.27
N CYS A 334 24.72 -2.33 -15.30
CA CYS A 334 23.59 -3.24 -15.42
C CYS A 334 22.54 -2.79 -14.40
N TYR A 335 21.60 -2.00 -14.91
CA TYR A 335 20.33 -1.72 -14.30
C TYR A 335 19.46 -2.99 -14.45
N MET A 336 19.02 -3.61 -13.36
CA MET A 336 17.77 -4.40 -13.27
C MET A 336 17.51 -4.91 -11.82
N PRO A 337 16.25 -5.25 -11.46
CA PRO A 337 15.68 -5.03 -10.13
C PRO A 337 15.84 -6.22 -9.16
N ARG A 338 15.87 -5.90 -7.86
CA ARG A 338 15.85 -6.86 -6.75
C ARG A 338 14.50 -7.60 -6.69
N LYS A 339 14.50 -8.91 -6.95
CA LYS A 339 13.67 -9.88 -6.23
C LYS A 339 14.51 -11.11 -5.89
N ASN A 340 14.49 -11.45 -4.60
CA ASN A 340 14.85 -12.74 -3.98
C ASN A 340 16.34 -13.15 -4.04
N MET A 341 17.06 -12.79 -2.98
CA MET A 341 18.44 -13.20 -2.70
C MET A 341 18.45 -14.16 -1.50
N LYS A 342 18.15 -15.43 -1.76
CA LYS A 342 18.49 -16.59 -0.93
C LYS A 342 18.82 -17.70 -1.93
N GLU A 343 19.93 -18.42 -1.73
CA GLU A 343 20.49 -19.45 -2.62
C GLU A 343 21.39 -18.94 -3.76
N CYS A 344 22.56 -18.41 -3.41
CA CYS A 344 23.76 -18.43 -4.26
C CYS A 344 25.00 -18.16 -3.37
N PHE A 345 25.28 -19.08 -2.44
CA PHE A 345 26.53 -19.07 -1.67
C PHE A 345 26.96 -20.50 -1.33
N VAL A 346 26.99 -21.36 -2.34
CA VAL A 346 27.71 -22.65 -2.31
C VAL A 346 28.26 -22.84 -3.72
N LEU A 347 29.55 -23.18 -3.83
CA LEU A 347 30.38 -23.34 -5.04
C LEU A 347 31.25 -22.14 -5.45
N CYS A 348 32.25 -21.83 -4.60
CA CYS A 348 33.57 -21.38 -5.08
C CYS A 348 34.63 -21.59 -3.99
N VAL A 349 34.79 -22.82 -3.51
CA VAL A 349 36.03 -23.30 -2.86
C VAL A 349 36.18 -24.77 -3.25
N PHE A 350 36.69 -25.01 -4.46
CA PHE A 350 37.43 -26.19 -4.89
C PHE A 350 37.66 -26.08 -6.40
N GLN A 351 38.67 -25.30 -6.80
CA GLN A 351 39.59 -25.64 -7.89
C GLN A 351 40.82 -24.74 -7.88
#